data_AF-A0A936CZ65-F1
#
_entry.id   AF-A0A936CZ65-F1
#
_cell.length_a   1.000
_cell.length_b   1.000
_cell.length_c   1.000
_cell.angle_alpha   90.00
_cell.angle_beta   90.00
_cell.angle_gamma   90.00
#
_symmetry.space_group_name_H-M   'P 1'
#
loop_
_entity.id
_entity.type
_entity.pdbx_description
1 polymer ?
#
loop_
_entity_poly.entity_id
_entity_poly.type
_entity_poly.pdbx_seq_one_letter_code
_entity_poly.pdbx_strand_id
1 'polypeptide(L)' 'MDIGSVINQGLIGMQKSQSSMYQSAQQIAGMAKDGAGASTQDLAENLVNLKVQQNMFDSSAKVVKTANDTIGRLLDTKA' A
#
# COMPACT_ATOMS: atom_id res chain seq x y z
N MET A 1 17.84 -15.96 -3.19
CA MET A 1 16.84 -14.93 -2.82
C MET A 1 17.59 -13.86 -2.06
N ASP A 2 17.90 -12.73 -2.71
CA ASP A 2 18.63 -11.63 -2.07
C ASP A 2 17.70 -10.71 -1.28
N ILE A 3 18.13 -10.32 -0.07
CA ILE A 3 17.39 -9.39 0.80
C ILE A 3 17.17 -8.04 0.08
N GLY A 4 18.11 -7.61 -0.77
CA GLY A 4 17.95 -6.42 -1.60
C GLY A 4 16.78 -6.52 -2.60
N SER A 5 16.52 -7.71 -3.14
CA SER A 5 15.42 -7.94 -4.08
C SER A 5 14.05 -7.85 -3.40
N VAL A 6 13.91 -8.37 -2.18
CA VAL A 6 12.64 -8.29 -1.43
C VAL A 6 12.35 -6.87 -0.90
N ILE A 7 13.38 -6.11 -0.54
CA ILE A 7 13.22 -4.69 -0.17
C ILE A 7 12.78 -3.88 -1.39
N ASN A 8 13.39 -4.11 -2.56
CA ASN A 8 13.01 -3.43 -3.79
C ASN A 8 11.56 -3.77 -4.20
N GLN A 9 11.17 -5.04 -4.12
CA GLN A 9 9.79 -5.46 -4.37
C GLN A 9 8.79 -4.88 -3.35
N GLY A 10 9.17 -4.79 -2.08
CA GLY A 10 8.38 -4.10 -1.07
C GLY A 10 8.20 -2.62 -1.40
N LEU A 11 9.26 -1.93 -1.81
CA LEU A 11 9.19 -0.52 -2.22
C LEU A 11 8.29 -0.31 -3.44
N ILE A 12 8.42 -1.14 -4.47
CA ILE A 12 7.57 -1.11 -5.67
C ILE A 12 6.10 -1.33 -5.28
N GLY A 13 5.84 -2.30 -4.40
CA GLY A 13 4.50 -2.57 -3.87
C GLY A 13 3.90 -1.37 -3.14
N MET A 14 4.69 -0.70 -2.30
CA MET A 14 4.27 0.52 -1.60
C MET A 14 4.01 1.69 -2.56
N GLN A 15 4.89 1.93 -3.54
CA GLN A 15 4.75 3.01 -4.53
C GLN A 15 3.50 2.82 -5.40
N LYS A 16 3.31 1.60 -5.92
CA LYS A 16 2.10 1.23 -6.66
C LYS A 16 0.86 1.43 -5.80
N SER A 17 0.95 1.04 -4.53
CA SER A 17 -0.17 1.19 -3.60
C SER A 17 -0.54 2.63 -3.35
N GLN A 18 0.45 3.47 -3.12
CA GLN A 18 0.24 4.89 -2.89
C GLN A 18 -0.43 5.56 -4.10
N SER A 19 0.01 5.27 -5.33
CA SER A 19 -0.60 5.82 -6.54
C SER A 19 -2.08 5.44 -6.68
N SER A 20 -2.41 4.15 -6.51
CA SER A 20 -3.80 3.68 -6.59
C SER A 20 -4.67 4.22 -5.44
N MET A 21 -4.09 4.42 -4.25
CA MET A 21 -4.77 5.05 -3.12
C MET A 21 -5.15 6.50 -3.43
N TYR A 22 -4.25 7.27 -4.02
CA TYR A 22 -4.55 8.66 -4.43
C TYR A 22 -5.65 8.72 -5.48
N GLN A 23 -5.61 7.83 -6.48
CA GLN A 23 -6.65 7.77 -7.51
C GLN A 23 -8.03 7.43 -6.92
N SER A 24 -8.08 6.42 -6.03
CA SER A 24 -9.32 6.03 -5.35
C SER A 24 -9.84 7.16 -4.45
N ALA A 25 -8.95 7.84 -3.72
CA ALA A 25 -9.32 8.98 -2.88
C ALA A 25 -9.87 10.16 -3.69
N GLN A 26 -9.30 10.44 -4.86
CA GLN A 26 -9.81 11.47 -5.78
C GLN A 26 -11.19 11.12 -6.33
N GLN A 27 -11.42 9.85 -6.69
CA GLN A 27 -12.73 9.37 -7.14
C GLN A 27 -13.78 9.49 -6.04
N ILE A 28 -13.46 9.09 -4.81
CA ILE A 28 -14.34 9.26 -3.64
C ILE A 28 -14.64 10.74 -3.38
N ALA A 29 -13.64 11.61 -3.43
CA ALA A 29 -13.81 13.04 -3.22
C ALA A 29 -14.66 13.71 -4.31
N GLY A 30 -14.51 13.28 -5.57
CA GLY A 30 -15.34 13.72 -6.68
C GLY A 30 -16.80 13.26 -6.53
N MET A 31 -17.02 12.00 -6.18
CA MET A 31 -18.35 11.43 -5.92
C MET A 31 -19.08 12.13 -4.76
N ALA A 32 -18.35 12.46 -3.69
CA ALA A 32 -18.90 13.21 -2.56
C ALA A 32 -19.33 14.64 -2.94
N LYS A 33 -18.71 15.22 -3.97
CA LYS A 33 -18.98 16.59 -4.44
C LYS A 33 -20.14 16.65 -5.44
N ASP A 34 -20.30 15.61 -6.26
CA ASP A 34 -21.30 15.61 -7.35
C ASP A 34 -22.71 15.20 -6.91
N GLY A 35 -22.91 14.62 -5.72
CA GLY A 35 -24.18 14.55 -4.96
C GLY A 35 -25.43 13.91 -5.60
N ALA A 36 -25.46 13.69 -6.92
CA ALA A 36 -26.67 13.41 -7.70
C ALA A 36 -26.51 12.25 -8.70
N GLY A 37 -25.32 11.64 -8.83
CA GLY A 37 -25.07 10.58 -9.81
C GLY A 37 -24.15 9.44 -9.35
N ALA A 38 -23.54 9.52 -8.17
CA ALA A 38 -22.72 8.43 -7.63
C ALA A 38 -23.61 7.43 -6.89
N SER A 39 -23.78 6.24 -7.46
CA SER A 39 -24.52 5.15 -6.80
C SER A 39 -23.80 4.80 -5.51
N THR A 40 -24.53 4.47 -4.44
CA THR A 40 -23.93 3.97 -3.18
C THR A 40 -23.03 2.74 -3.42
N GLN A 41 -23.32 1.99 -4.49
CA GLN A 41 -22.52 0.86 -4.95
C GLN A 41 -21.12 1.28 -5.45
N ASP A 42 -21.03 2.36 -6.23
CA ASP A 42 -19.77 2.87 -6.79
C ASP A 42 -18.88 3.43 -5.68
N LEU A 43 -19.49 4.10 -4.69
CA LEU A 43 -18.77 4.57 -3.51
C LEU A 43 -18.24 3.39 -2.67
N ALA A 44 -19.06 2.36 -2.46
CA ALA A 44 -18.64 1.16 -1.73
C ALA A 44 -17.48 0.44 -2.43
N GLU A 45 -17.53 0.30 -3.76
CA GLU A 45 -16.44 -0.30 -4.54
C GLU A 45 -15.13 0.50 -4.39
N ASN A 46 -15.19 1.83 -4.50
CA ASN A 46 -14.01 2.68 -4.33
C ASN A 46 -13.44 2.65 -2.90
N LEU A 47 -14.29 2.59 -1.88
CA LEU A 47 -13.86 2.42 -0.48
C LEU A 47 -13.21 1.06 -0.24
N VAL A 48 -13.76 -0.01 -0.82
CA VAL A 48 -13.17 -1.36 -0.76
C VAL A 48 -11.82 -1.37 -1.47
N ASN A 49 -11.73 -0.81 -2.68
CA ASN A 49 -10.48 -0.71 -3.42
C ASN A 49 -9.41 0.07 -2.65
N LEU A 50 -9.79 1.19 -2.03
CA LEU A 50 -8.91 1.96 -1.15
C LEU A 50 -8.40 1.08 0.00
N LYS A 51 -9.26 0.28 0.63
CA LYS A 51 -8.88 -0.60 1.75
C LYS A 51 -7.98 -1.75 1.33
N VAL A 52 -8.26 -2.38 0.19
CA VAL A 52 -7.39 -3.41 -0.40
C VAL A 52 -6.00 -2.83 -0.65
N GLN A 53 -5.94 -1.61 -1.19
CA GLN A 53 -4.68 -0.97 -1.48
C GLN A 53 -3.88 -0.59 -0.23
N GLN A 54 -4.57 -0.17 0.84
CA GLN A 54 -3.95 0.04 2.15
C GLN A 54 -3.35 -1.26 2.69
N ASN A 55 -4.08 -2.38 2.62
CA ASN A 55 -3.59 -3.67 3.09
C ASN A 55 -2.36 -4.14 2.29
N MET A 56 -2.33 -3.87 0.99
CA MET A 56 -1.17 -4.14 0.13
C MET A 56 0.04 -3.30 0.54
N PHE A 57 -0.17 -2.00 0.81
CA PHE A 57 0.88 -1.13 1.33
C PHE A 57 1.44 -1.65 2.66
N ASP A 58 0.58 -1.96 3.63
CA ASP A 58 0.97 -2.44 4.95
C ASP A 58 1.73 -3.77 4.87
N SER A 59 1.32 -4.66 3.97
CA SER A 59 2.00 -5.93 3.72
C SER A 59 3.40 -5.70 3.14
N SER A 60 3.53 -4.83 2.15
CA SER A 60 4.84 -4.44 1.60
C SER A 60 5.74 -3.77 2.64
N ALA A 61 5.19 -2.89 3.47
CA ALA A 61 5.91 -2.25 4.57
C ALA A 61 6.41 -3.29 5.60
N LYS A 62 5.59 -4.30 5.91
CA LYS A 62 5.98 -5.42 6.79
C LYS A 62 7.14 -6.24 6.22
N VAL A 63 7.18 -6.48 4.91
CA VAL A 63 8.30 -7.17 4.25
C VAL A 63 9.59 -6.36 4.38
N VAL A 64 9.55 -5.06 4.05
CA VAL A 64 10.70 -4.16 4.18
C VAL A 64 11.19 -4.10 5.63
N LYS A 65 10.27 -4.00 6.60
CA LYS A 65 10.60 -4.01 8.02
C LYS A 65 11.27 -5.32 8.45
N THR A 66 10.71 -6.46 8.06
CA THR A 66 11.27 -7.78 8.41
C THR A 66 12.66 -7.96 7.81
N ALA A 67 12.87 -7.48 6.57
CA ALA A 67 14.18 -7.47 5.93
C ALA A 67 15.19 -6.59 6.69
N ASN A 68 14.78 -5.38 7.09
CA ASN A 68 15.59 -4.48 7.92
C ASN A 68 15.96 -5.10 9.27
N ASP A 69 14.98 -5.68 9.97
CA ASP A 69 15.20 -6.33 11.27
C ASP A 69 16.14 -7.54 11.14
N THR A 70 16.06 -8.28 10.03
CA THR A 70 16.96 -9.40 9.75
C THR A 70 18.39 -8.92 9.51
N ILE A 71 18.58 -7.84 8.73
CA ILE A 71 19.89 -7.21 8.55
C ILE A 71 20.44 -6.72 9.89
N GLY A 72 19.62 -6.05 10.70
CA GLY A 72 20.01 -5.56 12.02
C GLY A 72 20.51 -6.69 12.93
N ARG A 73 19.81 -7.82 12.98
CA ARG A 73 20.24 -9.02 13.73
C ARG A 73 21.50 -9.66 13.17
N LEU A 74 21.69 -9.68 11.85
CA LEU A 74 22.92 -10.17 11.23
C LEU A 74 24.12 -9.27 11.54
N LEU A 75 23.92 -7.96 11.66
CA LEU A 75 24.98 -7.03 12.08
C LEU A 75 25.32 -7.21 13.56
N ASP A 76 24.30 -7.32 14.43
CA ASP A 76 24.47 -7.52 15.87
C ASP A 76 25.19 -8.85 16.23
N THR A 77 24.98 -9.90 15.43
CA THR A 77 25.68 -11.19 15.60
C THR A 77 27.09 -11.22 15.02
N LYS A 78 27.45 -10.26 14.15
CA LYS A 78 28.79 -10.15 13.55
C LYS A 78 29.69 -9.15 14.29
N ALA A 79 29.12 -8.24 15.07
CA ALA A 79 29.80 -7.31 15.96
C ALA A 79 30.23 -7.99 17.27
#